data_AF-A0A371BC65-F1
#
_entry.id   AF-A0A371BC65-F1
#
_cell.length_a   1.000
_cell.length_b   1.000
_cell.length_c   1.000
_cell.angle_alpha   90.00
_cell.angle_beta   90.00
_cell.angle_gamma   90.00
#
_symmetry.space_group_name_H-M   'P 1'
#
loop_
_entity.id
_entity.type
_entity.pdbx_description
1 polymer ?
#
loop_
_entity_poly.entity_id
_entity_poly.type
_entity_poly.pdbx_seq_one_letter_code
_entity_poly.pdbx_strand_id
1 'polypeptide(L)' 'MPQSRIAERLLVHAGLCRRLAAASLDENLAAKFLRMASECAEAATGRGEADEQRSAPQR' A
#
# COMPACT_ATOMS: atom_id res chain seq x y z
N MET A 1 -0.90 16.49 -14.52
CA MET A 1 -1.59 15.23 -14.21
C MET A 1 -2.56 15.51 -13.07
N PRO A 2 -3.88 15.37 -13.24
CA PRO A 2 -4.79 15.48 -12.09
C PRO A 2 -4.37 14.43 -11.05
N GLN A 3 -4.04 14.89 -9.84
CA GLN A 3 -3.65 14.02 -8.74
C GLN A 3 -4.83 13.11 -8.40
N SER A 4 -4.65 11.81 -8.54
CA SER A 4 -5.69 10.84 -8.18
C SER A 4 -5.90 10.87 -6.67
N ARG A 5 -7.13 11.15 -6.22
CA ARG A 5 -7.50 11.10 -4.78
C ARG A 5 -7.20 9.74 -4.14
N ILE A 6 -7.17 8.67 -4.93
CA ILE A 6 -6.80 7.32 -4.46
C ILE A 6 -5.29 7.26 -4.19
N ALA A 7 -4.46 7.79 -5.09
CA ALA A 7 -3.01 7.84 -4.92
C ALA A 7 -2.62 8.67 -3.69
N GLU A 8 -3.28 9.80 -3.45
CA GLU A 8 -3.07 10.61 -2.23
C GLU A 8 -3.39 9.81 -0.95
N ARG A 9 -4.53 9.12 -0.91
CA ARG A 9 -4.91 8.30 0.25
C ARG A 9 -3.93 7.15 0.50
N LEU A 10 -3.43 6.52 -0.56
CA LEU A 10 -2.42 5.47 -0.45
C LEU A 10 -1.09 6.00 0.10
N LEU A 11 -0.64 7.17 -0.34
CA LEU A 11 0.56 7.81 0.20
C LEU A 11 0.41 8.19 1.67
N VAL A 12 -0.77 8.70 2.07
CA VAL A 12 -1.09 8.96 3.48
C VAL A 12 -1.04 7.66 4.29
N HIS A 13 -1.63 6.58 3.78
CA HIS A 13 -1.62 5.28 4.45
C HIS A 13 -0.20 4.73 4.60
N ALA A 14 0.62 4.81 3.56
CA ALA A 14 2.04 4.44 3.62
C ALA A 14 2.80 5.23 4.70
N GLY A 15 2.49 6.52 4.86
CA GLY A 15 3.02 7.34 5.95
C GLY A 15 2.62 6.84 7.34
N LEU A 16 1.35 6.44 7.53
CA LEU A 16 0.87 5.88 8.80
C LEU A 16 1.55 4.55 9.12
N CYS A 17 1.64 3.64 8.15
CA CYS A 17 2.32 2.36 8.33
C CYS A 17 3.79 2.54 8.75
N ARG A 18 4.52 3.49 8.17
CA ARG A 18 5.89 3.82 8.60
C ARG A 18 5.96 4.29 10.06
N ARG A 19 5.00 5.11 10.51
CA ARG A 19 4.94 5.56 11.92
C ARG A 19 4.62 4.41 12.87
N LEU A 20 3.70 3.52 12.48
CA LEU A 20 3.37 2.33 13.27
C LEU A 20 4.55 1.36 13.34
N ALA A 21 5.29 1.17 12.26
CA ALA A 21 6.52 0.37 12.26
C ALA A 21 7.55 0.93 13.24
N ALA A 22 7.79 2.25 13.22
CA ALA A 22 8.74 2.91 14.11
C ALA A 22 8.32 2.88 15.60
N ALA A 23 7.00 2.83 15.86
CA ALA A 23 6.46 2.75 17.22
C ALA A 23 6.30 1.30 17.73
N SER A 24 6.45 0.30 16.86
CA SER A 24 6.26 -1.11 17.21
C SER A 24 7.49 -1.65 17.94
N LEU A 25 7.27 -2.34 19.06
CA LEU A 25 8.30 -3.07 19.80
C LEU A 25 8.49 -4.51 19.27
N ASP A 26 7.52 -5.02 18.50
CA ASP A 26 7.62 -6.29 17.80
C ASP A 26 8.21 -6.05 16.40
N GLU A 27 9.41 -6.61 16.17
CA GLU A 27 10.15 -6.49 14.91
C GLU A 27 9.42 -7.13 13.73
N ASN A 28 8.72 -8.25 13.95
CA ASN A 28 7.94 -8.91 12.89
C ASN A 28 6.74 -8.05 12.49
N LEU A 29 6.08 -7.43 13.47
CA LEU A 29 4.97 -6.52 13.21
C LEU A 29 5.46 -5.23 12.53
N ALA A 30 6.62 -4.70 12.94
CA ALA A 30 7.24 -3.55 12.31
C ALA A 30 7.56 -3.83 10.83
N ALA A 31 8.13 -5.00 10.53
CA ALA A 31 8.42 -5.43 9.16
C ALA A 31 7.15 -5.54 8.30
N LYS A 32 6.04 -6.06 8.85
CA LYS A 32 4.74 -6.09 8.14
C LYS A 32 4.22 -4.71 7.80
N PHE A 33 4.32 -3.75 8.72
CA PHE A 33 3.94 -2.37 8.45
C PHE A 33 4.83 -1.71 7.39
N LEU A 34 6.14 -1.95 7.41
CA LEU A 34 7.05 -1.45 6.37
C LEU A 34 6.72 -2.00 4.99
N ARG A 35 6.41 -3.31 4.90
CA ARG A 35 5.97 -3.94 3.65
C ARG A 35 4.69 -3.29 3.12
N MET A 36 3.68 -3.13 3.97
CA MET A 36 2.41 -2.49 3.61
C MET A 36 2.61 -1.04 3.14
N ALA A 37 3.55 -0.31 3.75
CA ALA A 37 3.92 1.04 3.31
C ALA A 37 4.54 1.05 1.90
N SER A 38 5.33 0.03 1.54
CA SER A 38 5.90 -0.12 0.19
C SER A 38 4.80 -0.40 -0.82
N GLU A 39 3.94 -1.39 -0.55
CA GLU A 39 2.82 -1.77 -1.41
C GLU A 39 1.88 -0.58 -1.70
N CYS A 40 1.58 0.23 -0.68
CA CYS A 40 0.78 1.44 -0.86
C CYS A 40 1.47 2.51 -1.72
N ALA A 41 2.78 2.70 -1.56
CA ALA A 41 3.53 3.66 -2.38
C ALA A 41 3.64 3.20 -3.84
N GLU A 42 3.85 1.91 -4.07
CA GLU A 42 3.91 1.30 -5.40
C GLU A 42 2.54 1.39 -6.11
N ALA A 43 1.46 1.05 -5.41
CA ALA A 43 0.09 1.21 -5.91
C ALA A 43 -0.25 2.68 -6.24
N ALA A 44 0.20 3.64 -5.43
CA ALA A 44 -0.01 5.07 -5.68
C ALA A 44 0.69 5.56 -6.96
N THR A 45 1.80 4.94 -7.35
CA THR A 45 2.54 5.27 -8.58
C THR A 45 2.04 4.51 -9.82
N GLY A 46 1.01 3.66 -9.67
CA GLY A 46 0.50 2.82 -10.76
C GLY A 46 1.47 1.71 -11.19
N ARG A 47 2.47 1.40 -10.36
CA ARG A 47 3.39 0.27 -10.56
C ARG A 47 2.96 -0.99 -9.82
N GLY A 48 1.94 -0.89 -8.96
CA GLY A 48 1.25 -2.03 -8.39
C GLY A 48 0.36 -2.68 -9.43
N GLU A 49 0.88 -3.72 -10.05
CA GLU A 49 0.22 -4.77 -10.83
C GLU A 49 -1.29 -4.60 -11.05
N ALA A 50 -1.65 -4.23 -12.28
CA ALA A 50 -2.99 -4.43 -12.84
C ALA A 50 -3.28 -5.92 -13.12
N ASP A 51 -2.83 -6.83 -12.26
CA ASP A 51 -2.75 -8.27 -12.54
C ASP A 51 -3.17 -9.12 -11.32
N GLU A 52 -4.34 -8.86 -10.73
CA GLU A 52 -5.11 -9.93 -10.08
C GLU A 52 -6.62 -9.59 -10.09
N GLN A 53 -7.46 -10.58 -10.44
CA GLN A 53 -8.92 -10.53 -10.64
C GLN A 53 -9.47 -9.94 -11.96
N ARG A 54 -8.89 -10.37 -13.09
CA ARG A 54 -9.68 -10.68 -14.31
C ARG A 54 -10.25 -12.11 -14.29
N SER A 55 -10.31 -12.74 -13.10
CA SER A 55 -10.74 -14.12 -12.89
C SER A 55 -12.03 -14.17 -12.09
N ALA A 56 -13.15 -13.90 -12.76
CA ALA A 56 -14.43 -14.51 -12.44
C ALA A 56 -15.19 -14.69 -13.77
N PRO A 57 -15.23 -15.91 -14.35
CA PRO A 57 -16.11 -16.15 -15.49
C PRO A 57 -17.56 -15.96 -15.03
N GLN A 58 -18.27 -15.05 -15.69
CA GLN A 58 -19.72 -14.99 -15.62
C GLN A 58 -20.29 -16.26 -16.23
N ARG A 59 -20.85 -17.16 -15.41
CA ARG A 59 -21.96 -18.07 -15.79
C ARG A 59 -22.74 -18.48 -14.55
#